data_AF-R4V9U2-F1
#
_entry.id   AF-R4V9U2-F1
#
_cell.length_a   1.000
_cell.length_b   1.000
_cell.length_c   1.000
_cell.angle_alpha   90.00
_cell.angle_beta   90.00
_cell.angle_gamma   90.00
#
_symmetry.space_group_name_H-M   'P 1'
#
loop_
_entity.id
_entity.type
_entity.pdbx_description
1 polymer ?
#
loop_
_entity_poly.entity_id
_entity_poly.type
_entity_poly.pdbx_seq_one_letter_code
_entity_poly.pdbx_strand_id
1 'polypeptide(L)'
;MPDHEPKACPRCGGGFECRLGSIHRCQCVDIALSDEMRESIAQRYDDCLCRDCLMALGELEGRPARASEAPSAAPVSARIRQRSADAARARQVRPEDLLRIMQGPRR
;
A
#
# COMPACT_ATOMS: atom_id res chain seq x y z
N MET A 1 -31.63 12.16 4.61
CA MET A 1 -30.87 11.46 5.67
C MET A 1 -29.43 11.91 5.57
N PRO A 2 -28.69 12.08 6.67
CA PRO A 2 -27.28 12.46 6.59
C PRO A 2 -26.47 11.36 5.88
N ASP A 3 -25.60 11.76 4.95
CA ASP A 3 -24.76 10.83 4.19
C ASP A 3 -23.65 10.20 5.04
N HIS A 4 -23.35 10.81 6.20
CA HIS A 4 -22.31 10.40 7.12
C HIS A 4 -22.72 10.69 8.58
N GLU A 5 -22.25 9.87 9.50
CA GLU A 5 -22.47 9.96 10.94
C GLU A 5 -21.17 9.64 11.70
N PRO A 6 -20.75 10.48 12.66
CA PRO A 6 -19.64 10.15 13.54
C PRO A 6 -20.04 9.04 14.52
N LYS A 7 -19.24 7.98 14.60
CA LYS A 7 -19.44 6.83 15.49
C LYS A 7 -18.16 6.49 16.25
N ALA A 8 -18.31 5.78 17.37
CA ALA A 8 -17.20 5.19 18.09
C ALA A 8 -17.12 3.69 17.77
N CYS A 9 -15.94 3.20 17.43
CA CYS A 9 -15.74 1.79 17.13
C CYS A 9 -15.87 0.96 18.42
N PRO A 10 -16.79 -0.02 18.50
CA PRO A 10 -16.98 -0.83 19.72
C PRO A 10 -15.77 -1.73 20.05
N ARG A 11 -14.87 -1.99 19.08
CA ARG A 11 -13.66 -2.79 19.30
C ARG A 11 -12.51 -1.99 19.92
N CYS A 12 -12.23 -0.79 19.42
CA CYS A 12 -11.05 -0.01 19.84
C CYS A 12 -11.38 1.31 20.55
N GLY A 13 -12.65 1.72 20.58
CA GLY A 13 -13.10 3.00 21.12
C GLY A 13 -12.79 4.22 20.24
N GLY A 14 -12.09 4.05 19.12
CA GLY A 14 -11.71 5.14 18.22
C GLY A 14 -12.91 5.74 17.49
N GLY A 15 -12.91 7.06 17.32
CA GLY A 15 -13.91 7.77 16.51
C GLY A 15 -13.67 7.56 15.02
N PHE A 16 -14.75 7.37 14.25
CA PHE A 16 -14.72 7.27 12.80
C PHE A 16 -16.02 7.80 12.18
N GLU A 17 -16.01 8.02 10.87
CA GLU A 17 -17.20 8.42 10.12
C GLU A 17 -17.82 7.22 9.42
N CYS A 18 -19.02 6.83 9.83
CA CYS A 18 -19.84 5.87 9.13
C CYS A 18 -20.58 6.57 7.99
N ARG A 19 -20.50 6.04 6.76
CA ARG A 19 -21.19 6.61 5.59
C ARG A 19 -22.18 5.63 4.99
N LEU A 20 -22.99 4.99 5.83
CA LEU A 20 -23.94 3.97 5.38
C LEU A 20 -24.93 4.51 4.32
N GLY A 21 -25.38 5.76 4.46
CA GLY A 21 -26.23 6.43 3.46
C GLY A 21 -25.53 6.70 2.11
N SER A 22 -24.20 6.58 2.06
CA SER A 22 -23.37 6.71 0.87
C SER A 22 -22.32 5.59 0.85
N ILE A 23 -22.77 4.33 0.83
CA ILE A 23 -21.93 3.15 1.07
C ILE A 23 -20.66 3.10 0.21
N HIS A 24 -20.71 3.56 -1.05
CA HIS A 24 -19.56 3.65 -1.95
C HIS A 24 -18.42 4.57 -1.45
N ARG A 25 -18.69 5.39 -0.43
CA ARG A 25 -17.72 6.28 0.22
C ARG A 25 -17.42 5.86 1.66
N CYS A 26 -18.03 4.78 2.15
CA CYS A 26 -17.84 4.32 3.52
C CYS A 26 -16.44 3.72 3.70
N GLN A 27 -15.88 3.91 4.89
CA GLN A 27 -14.54 3.38 5.19
C GLN A 27 -14.45 1.85 5.09
N CYS A 28 -15.57 1.13 5.15
CA CYS A 28 -15.61 -0.33 5.06
C CYS A 28 -15.74 -0.89 3.63
N VAL A 29 -16.07 -0.07 2.61
CA VAL A 29 -16.54 -0.58 1.31
C VAL A 29 -15.46 -1.34 0.52
N ASP A 30 -14.21 -0.91 0.62
CA ASP A 30 -13.08 -1.52 -0.09
C ASP A 30 -12.39 -2.64 0.71
N ILE A 31 -12.95 -3.01 1.87
CA ILE A 31 -12.34 -4.03 2.73
C ILE A 31 -12.88 -5.40 2.33
N ALA A 32 -11.98 -6.24 1.83
CA ALA A 32 -12.27 -7.63 1.53
C ALA A 32 -12.20 -8.46 2.82
N LEU A 33 -13.32 -9.07 3.18
CA LEU A 33 -13.46 -10.02 4.28
C LEU A 33 -14.16 -11.26 3.73
N SER A 34 -13.75 -12.45 4.20
CA SER A 34 -14.47 -13.70 3.93
C SER A 34 -15.91 -13.63 4.45
N ASP A 35 -16.77 -14.51 3.96
CA ASP A 35 -18.15 -14.60 4.46
C ASP A 35 -18.16 -15.03 5.95
N GLU A 36 -17.28 -15.95 6.33
CA GLU A 36 -17.13 -16.45 7.70
C GLU A 36 -16.73 -15.33 8.68
N MET A 37 -15.82 -14.44 8.26
CA MET A 37 -15.44 -13.26 9.05
C MET A 37 -16.57 -12.26 9.14
N ARG A 38 -17.29 -12.01 8.03
CA ARG A 38 -18.44 -11.08 8.03
C ARG A 38 -19.51 -11.56 9.00
N GLU A 39 -19.84 -12.84 8.98
CA GLU A 39 -20.77 -13.45 9.93
C GLU A 39 -20.25 -13.35 11.37
N SER A 40 -18.98 -13.67 11.59
CA SER A 40 -18.33 -13.56 12.90
C SER A 40 -18.35 -12.14 13.46
N ILE A 41 -18.17 -11.13 12.61
CA ILE A 41 -18.26 -9.71 12.99
C ILE A 41 -19.70 -9.37 13.37
N ALA A 42 -20.67 -9.72 12.52
CA ALA A 42 -22.08 -9.44 12.75
C ALA A 42 -22.63 -10.11 14.02
N GLN A 43 -22.07 -11.24 14.45
CA GLN A 43 -22.44 -11.90 15.71
C GLN A 43 -21.81 -11.27 16.96
N ARG A 44 -20.67 -10.59 16.83
CA ARG A 44 -19.89 -10.07 17.97
C ARG A 44 -20.06 -8.58 18.22
N TYR A 45 -20.45 -7.82 17.19
CA TYR A 45 -20.55 -6.37 17.27
C TYR A 45 -21.90 -5.91 16.72
N ASP A 46 -22.65 -5.16 17.53
CA ASP A 46 -23.97 -4.64 17.17
C ASP A 46 -23.90 -3.33 16.34
N ASP A 47 -22.70 -2.80 16.10
CA ASP A 47 -22.47 -1.58 15.32
C ASP A 47 -21.23 -1.68 14.43
N CYS A 48 -21.07 -0.69 13.54
CA CYS A 48 -19.99 -0.58 12.58
C CYS A 48 -18.60 -0.52 13.26
N LEU A 49 -17.64 -1.23 12.67
CA LEU A 49 -16.23 -1.15 13.04
C LEU A 49 -15.49 -0.14 12.15
N CYS A 50 -14.45 0.50 12.70
CA CYS A 50 -13.57 1.35 11.90
C CYS A 50 -12.72 0.54 10.90
N ARG A 51 -12.19 1.21 9.87
CA ARG A 51 -11.35 0.59 8.84
C ARG A 51 -10.17 -0.18 9.43
N ASP A 52 -9.45 0.39 10.39
CA ASP A 52 -8.27 -0.26 10.98
C ASP A 52 -8.62 -1.56 11.69
N CYS A 53 -9.76 -1.57 12.41
CA CYS A 53 -10.24 -2.77 13.07
C CYS A 53 -10.67 -3.84 12.07
N LEU A 54 -11.36 -3.47 10.99
CA LEU A 54 -11.78 -4.40 9.94
C LEU A 54 -10.58 -4.99 9.20
N MET A 55 -9.59 -4.17 8.83
CA MET A 55 -8.34 -4.62 8.22
C MET A 55 -7.60 -5.61 9.12
N ALA A 56 -7.45 -5.29 10.41
CA ALA A 56 -6.81 -6.17 11.37
C ALA A 56 -7.57 -7.51 11.54
N LEU A 57 -8.90 -7.54 11.42
CA LEU A 57 -9.65 -8.82 11.42
C LEU A 57 -9.41 -9.63 10.15
N GLY A 58 -9.40 -8.98 9.00
CA GLY A 58 -9.10 -9.64 7.72
C GLY A 58 -7.70 -10.24 7.69
N GLU A 59 -6.71 -9.56 8.25
CA GLU A 59 -5.34 -10.07 8.40
C GLU A 59 -5.24 -11.24 9.38
N LEU A 60 -6.06 -11.28 10.43
CA LEU A 60 -6.07 -12.37 11.41
C LEU A 60 -6.66 -13.67 10.84
N GLU A 61 -7.69 -13.57 10.01
CA GLU A 61 -8.20 -14.74 9.28
C GLU A 61 -7.28 -15.13 8.13
N GLY A 62 -6.73 -14.12 7.47
CA GLY A 62 -5.76 -14.25 6.41
C GLY A 62 -4.34 -14.44 6.92
N ARG A 63 -4.06 -15.55 7.63
CA ARG A 63 -2.75 -16.20 7.42
C ARG A 63 -2.85 -17.17 6.24
N PRO A 64 -2.76 -16.74 4.97
CA PRO A 64 -2.13 -17.57 3.96
C PRO A 64 -0.62 -17.38 4.07
N ALA A 65 0.16 -18.42 3.78
CA ALA A 65 1.63 -18.43 3.78
C ALA A 65 2.28 -17.52 2.69
N ARG A 66 1.73 -16.35 2.38
CA ARG A 66 2.18 -15.46 1.29
C ARG A 66 2.32 -14.02 1.78
N ALA A 67 3.33 -13.79 2.61
CA ALA A 67 3.90 -12.50 2.95
C ALA A 67 4.68 -11.85 1.77
N SER A 68 4.15 -11.89 0.55
CA SER A 68 4.79 -11.30 -0.62
C SER A 68 3.74 -10.85 -1.60
N GLU A 69 3.22 -9.65 -1.40
CA GLU A 69 2.84 -8.66 -2.42
C GLU A 69 2.00 -7.56 -1.76
N ALA A 70 2.61 -6.85 -0.82
CA ALA A 70 2.18 -5.50 -0.50
C ALA A 70 2.80 -4.57 -1.56
N PRO A 71 2.04 -3.68 -2.22
CA PRO A 71 2.61 -2.55 -2.93
C PRO A 71 3.14 -1.57 -1.87
N SER A 72 4.30 -1.88 -1.31
CA SER A 72 5.12 -0.90 -0.61
C SER A 72 5.37 0.21 -1.60
N ALA A 73 4.73 1.35 -1.38
CA ALA A 73 5.12 2.63 -1.94
C ALA A 73 6.63 2.79 -1.74
N ALA A 74 7.41 2.39 -2.74
CA ALA A 74 8.81 2.76 -2.79
C ALA A 74 8.83 4.29 -2.81
N PRO A 75 9.57 4.96 -1.91
CA PRO A 75 9.65 6.40 -1.98
C PRO A 75 10.23 6.76 -3.35
N VAL A 76 9.57 7.69 -4.04
CA VAL A 76 10.03 8.30 -5.31
C VAL A 76 11.52 8.70 -5.25
N SER A 77 12.05 8.92 -4.04
CA SER A 77 13.45 9.16 -3.69
C SER A 77 14.46 8.07 -4.10
N ALA A 78 14.05 6.84 -4.40
CA ALA A 78 14.97 5.81 -4.90
C ALA A 78 15.32 6.02 -6.40
N ARG A 79 14.34 6.40 -7.23
CA ARG A 79 14.54 6.64 -8.67
C ARG A 79 15.36 7.90 -8.96
N ILE A 80 15.30 8.90 -8.08
CA ILE A 80 16.08 10.14 -8.22
C ILE A 80 17.60 9.88 -8.08
N ARG A 81 18.00 8.96 -7.19
CA ARG A 81 19.42 8.66 -6.92
C ARG A 81 20.14 7.93 -8.06
N GLN A 82 19.44 7.09 -8.83
CA GLN A 82 20.04 6.37 -9.97
C GLN A 82 20.45 7.31 -11.12
N ARG A 83 19.63 8.33 -11.43
CA ARG A 83 19.98 9.33 -12.46
C ARG A 83 21.26 10.11 -12.14
N SER A 84 21.49 10.40 -10.85
CA SER A 84 22.68 11.13 -10.39
C SER A 84 23.96 10.30 -10.53
N ALA A 85 23.89 8.99 -10.32
CA ALA A 85 25.03 8.09 -10.42
C ALA A 85 25.48 7.87 -11.88
N ASP A 86 24.54 7.68 -12.82
CA ASP A 86 24.84 7.57 -14.26
C ASP A 86 25.44 8.86 -14.84
N ALA A 87 24.90 10.02 -14.44
CA ALA A 87 25.45 11.31 -14.85
C ALA A 87 26.87 11.57 -14.33
N ALA A 88 27.20 11.09 -13.12
CA ALA A 88 28.57 11.17 -12.58
C ALA A 88 29.55 10.23 -13.29
N ARG A 89 29.08 9.10 -13.81
CA ARG A 89 29.89 8.11 -14.54
C ARG A 89 30.23 8.57 -15.95
N ALA A 90 29.30 9.24 -16.63
CA ALA A 90 29.53 9.82 -17.96
C ALA A 90 30.62 10.92 -17.96
N ARG A 91 30.89 11.56 -16.82
CA ARG A 91 31.93 12.60 -16.69
C ARG A 91 33.35 12.07 -16.44
N GLN A 92 33.51 10.77 -16.22
CA GLN A 92 34.79 10.16 -15.82
C GLN A 92 35.47 9.35 -16.93
N VAL A 93 34.90 9.30 -18.14
CA VAL A 93 35.54 8.63 -19.27
C VAL A 93 36.77 9.43 -19.69
N ARG A 94 37.96 8.85 -19.52
CA ARG A 94 39.22 9.46 -19.95
C ARG A 94 39.29 9.45 -21.48
N PRO A 95 39.84 10.50 -22.13
CA PRO A 95 39.94 10.55 -23.58
C PRO A 95 40.74 9.38 -24.17
N GLU A 96 41.70 8.82 -23.43
CA GLU A 96 42.47 7.64 -23.80
C GLU A 96 41.62 6.35 -23.90
N ASP A 97 40.63 6.18 -23.02
CA ASP A 97 39.72 5.04 -23.04
C ASP A 97 38.77 5.12 -24.24
N LEU A 98 38.31 6.32 -24.58
CA LEU A 98 37.49 6.55 -25.78
C LEU A 98 38.30 6.24 -27.05
N LEU A 99 39.58 6.63 -27.07
CA LEU A 99 40.46 6.41 -28.19
C LEU A 99 40.74 4.90 -28.39
N ARG A 100 40.89 4.13 -27.30
CA ARG A 100 41.01 2.67 -27.35
C ARG A 100 39.78 1.98 -27.93
N ILE A 101 38.57 2.45 -27.58
CA ILE A 101 37.32 1.92 -28.14
C ILE A 101 37.24 2.21 -29.65
N MET A 102 37.64 3.41 -30.07
CA MET A 102 37.63 3.81 -31.48
C MET A 102 38.75 3.16 -32.32
N GLN A 103 39.86 2.78 -31.69
CA GLN A 103 40.98 2.09 -32.34
C GLN A 103 40.91 0.56 -32.19
N GLY A 104 39.69 -0.01 -32.19
CA GLY A 104 39.42 -1.44 -32.03
C GLY A 104 40.38 -2.36 -32.82
N PRO A 105 40.53 -3.64 -32.40
CA PRO A 105 41.69 -4.46 -32.75
C PRO A 105 41.90 -4.51 -34.27
N ARG A 106 42.98 -3.90 -34.74
CA ARG A 106 43.41 -4.03 -36.13
C ARG A 106 43.77 -5.49 -36.35
N ARG A 107 43.00 -6.14 -37.22
CA ARG A 107 43.12 -7.55 -37.59
C ARG A 107 44.43 -7.83 -38.31
#